data_AF-A0A950Y4C9-F1
#
_entry.id   AF-A0A950Y4C9-F1
#
_cell.length_a   1.000
_cell.length_b   1.000
_cell.length_c   1.000
_cell.angle_alpha   90.00
_cell.angle_beta   90.00
_cell.angle_gamma   90.00
#
_symmetry.space_group_name_H-M   'P 1'
#
loop_
_entity.id
_entity.type
_entity.pdbx_description
1 polymer ?
#
loop_
_entity_poly.entity_id
_entity_poly.type
_entity_poly.pdbx_seq_one_letter_code
_entity_poly.pdbx_strand_id
1 'polypeptide(L)'
;MTTIQEDRAIAELAWLANTMLSYGPLIPDSLAVMLRAYKAELQQPREKWGAFGPPHRYGEIAELIEQRIKDGEWAPGTRIPSADVFAETYGSSGRTAARAIHMLALKGVLVFERRAYYVT
;
A
#
# COMPACT_ATOMS: atom_id res chain seq x y z
N MET A 1 -9.34 28.43 2.54
CA MET A 1 -10.74 27.98 2.49
C MET A 1 -10.79 26.46 2.70
N THR A 2 -10.06 25.92 3.69
CA THR A 2 -9.57 24.53 3.56
C THR A 2 -9.54 23.68 4.85
N THR A 3 -9.31 24.22 6.05
CA THR A 3 -9.20 23.38 7.27
C THR A 3 -10.53 22.85 7.83
N ILE A 4 -11.59 23.67 7.87
CA ILE A 4 -12.89 23.29 8.46
C ILE A 4 -13.57 22.16 7.67
N GLN A 5 -13.42 22.16 6.35
CA GLN A 5 -13.99 21.12 5.48
C GLN A 5 -13.23 19.79 5.62
N GLU A 6 -11.92 19.86 5.82
CA GLU A 6 -11.06 18.69 6.06
C GLU A 6 -11.34 18.05 7.42
N ASP A 7 -11.42 18.85 8.49
CA ASP A 7 -11.74 18.36 9.84
C ASP A 7 -13.10 17.65 9.87
N ARG A 8 -14.08 18.21 9.15
CA ARG A 8 -15.40 17.59 9.00
C ARG A 8 -15.32 16.25 8.26
N ALA A 9 -14.57 16.17 7.17
CA ALA A 9 -14.40 14.93 6.42
C ALA A 9 -13.72 13.83 7.26
N ILE A 10 -12.70 14.18 8.05
CA ILE A 10 -12.04 13.25 8.97
C ILE A 10 -13.01 12.74 10.03
N ALA A 11 -13.84 13.63 10.60
CA ALA A 11 -14.86 13.25 11.57
C ALA A 11 -15.92 12.31 10.96
N GLU A 12 -16.36 12.56 9.72
CA GLU A 12 -17.30 11.71 8.98
C GLU A 12 -16.71 10.31 8.72
N LEU A 13 -15.45 10.22 8.31
CA LEU A 13 -14.75 8.95 8.09
C LEU A 13 -14.56 8.15 9.39
N ALA A 14 -14.21 8.82 10.49
CA ALA A 14 -14.09 8.19 11.80
C ALA A 14 -15.44 7.66 12.31
N TRP A 15 -16.52 8.42 12.08
CA TRP A 15 -17.88 8.01 12.39
C TRP A 15 -18.29 6.76 11.57
N LEU A 16 -17.99 6.75 10.27
CA LEU A 16 -18.29 5.61 9.39
C LEU A 16 -17.56 4.34 9.84
N ALA A 17 -16.26 4.45 10.19
CA ALA A 17 -15.48 3.31 10.66
C ALA A 17 -16.05 2.73 11.97
N ASN A 18 -16.47 3.56 12.92
CA ASN A 18 -17.15 3.10 14.15
C ASN A 18 -18.50 2.43 13.83
N THR A 19 -19.26 3.01 12.90
CA THR A 19 -20.54 2.47 12.45
C THR A 19 -20.35 1.09 11.85
N MET A 20 -19.35 0.90 10.99
CA MET A 20 -18.99 -0.41 10.46
C MET A 20 -18.61 -1.38 11.57
N LEU A 21 -17.67 -1.00 12.45
CA LEU A 21 -17.24 -1.84 13.57
C LEU A 21 -18.39 -2.27 14.51
N SER A 22 -19.49 -1.52 14.57
CA SER A 22 -20.67 -1.88 15.36
C SER A 22 -21.43 -3.09 14.80
N TYR A 23 -21.30 -3.39 13.50
CA TYR A 23 -21.90 -4.56 12.84
C TYR A 23 -21.05 -5.83 13.00
N GLY A 24 -20.30 -5.98 14.10
CA GLY A 24 -19.26 -7.00 14.33
C GLY A 24 -19.47 -8.38 13.66
N PRO A 25 -20.62 -9.07 13.84
CA PRO A 25 -20.87 -10.38 13.24
C PRO A 25 -20.96 -10.39 11.70
N LEU A 26 -21.19 -9.24 11.07
CA LEU A 26 -21.34 -9.08 9.62
C LEU A 26 -20.04 -8.65 8.93
N ILE A 27 -18.97 -8.38 9.70
CA ILE A 27 -17.70 -7.91 9.16
C ILE A 27 -16.63 -8.99 9.33
N PRO A 28 -15.91 -9.37 8.26
CA PRO A 28 -14.77 -10.28 8.38
C PRO A 28 -13.71 -9.74 9.36
N ASP A 29 -13.12 -10.61 10.17
CA ASP A 29 -12.10 -10.22 11.18
C ASP A 29 -10.95 -9.40 10.59
N SER A 30 -10.53 -9.74 9.36
CA SER A 30 -9.50 -9.00 8.63
C SER A 30 -9.90 -7.55 8.39
N LEU A 31 -11.14 -7.29 8.01
CA LEU A 31 -11.65 -5.93 7.81
C LEU A 31 -11.82 -5.20 9.14
N ALA A 32 -12.26 -5.89 10.20
CA ALA A 32 -12.37 -5.29 11.52
C ALA A 32 -10.99 -4.83 12.06
N VAL A 33 -9.93 -5.60 11.82
CA VAL A 33 -8.55 -5.20 12.15
C VAL A 33 -8.13 -3.96 11.35
N MET A 34 -8.38 -3.93 10.04
CA MET A 34 -8.04 -2.80 9.19
C MET A 34 -8.81 -1.52 9.57
N LEU A 35 -10.10 -1.63 9.88
CA LEU A 35 -10.92 -0.49 10.31
C LEU A 35 -10.49 0.08 11.67
N ARG A 36 -9.95 -0.75 12.57
CA ARG A 36 -9.37 -0.29 13.84
C ARG A 36 -8.06 0.45 13.62
N ALA A 37 -7.19 -0.07 12.75
CA ALA A 37 -5.99 0.65 12.32
C ALA A 37 -6.36 1.99 11.64
N TYR A 38 -7.43 1.99 10.84
CA TYR A 38 -7.98 3.16 10.16
C TYR A 38 -8.32 4.30 11.06
N LYS A 39 -9.15 3.98 12.03
CA LYS A 39 -9.55 4.94 13.04
C LYS A 39 -8.35 5.51 13.80
N ALA A 40 -7.35 4.69 14.13
CA ALA A 40 -6.17 5.13 14.87
C ALA A 40 -5.30 6.10 14.05
N GLU A 41 -5.24 5.92 12.73
CA GLU A 41 -4.51 6.81 11.82
C GLU A 41 -5.25 8.14 11.61
N LEU A 42 -6.59 8.12 11.50
CA LEU A 42 -7.40 9.35 11.37
C LEU A 42 -7.25 10.34 12.54
N GLN A 43 -6.82 9.88 13.71
CA GLN A 43 -6.57 10.73 14.88
C GLN A 43 -5.17 11.36 14.88
N GLN A 44 -4.29 10.95 13.96
CA GLN A 44 -2.94 11.46 13.87
C GLN A 44 -2.88 12.68 12.93
N PRO A 45 -1.90 13.58 13.09
CA PRO A 45 -1.60 14.59 12.09
C PRO A 45 -1.40 13.95 10.72
N ARG A 46 -1.90 14.57 9.66
CA ARG A 46 -1.86 14.02 8.29
C ARG A 46 -0.46 13.65 7.82
N GLU A 47 0.56 14.37 8.29
CA GLU A 47 1.98 14.08 8.04
C GLU A 47 2.43 12.70 8.58
N LYS A 48 1.71 12.15 9.57
CA LYS A 48 1.98 10.87 10.22
C LYS A 48 1.08 9.73 9.74
N TRP A 49 0.23 9.97 8.75
CA TRP A 49 -0.57 8.91 8.14
C TRP A 49 0.35 8.01 7.31
N GLY A 50 0.80 6.91 7.90
CA GLY A 50 1.40 5.78 7.18
C GLY A 50 0.29 4.88 6.66
N ALA A 51 0.41 4.38 5.43
CA ALA A 51 -0.61 3.60 4.74
C ALA A 51 -1.00 2.25 5.42
N PHE A 52 -1.78 2.24 6.51
CA PHE A 52 -2.54 1.07 6.94
C PHE A 52 -1.78 -0.25 7.26
N GLY A 53 -1.21 -0.37 8.48
CA GLY A 53 -0.53 -1.55 9.08
C GLY A 53 0.86 -1.89 8.49
N PRO A 54 1.92 -2.16 9.29
CA PRO A 54 3.31 -1.71 9.03
C PRO A 54 3.57 -1.31 7.57
N PRO A 55 3.07 -0.12 7.19
CA PRO A 55 2.92 0.30 5.79
C PRO A 55 4.25 0.49 5.10
N HIS A 56 5.25 0.72 5.94
CA HIS A 56 6.58 1.10 5.56
C HIS A 56 7.22 0.05 4.66
N ARG A 57 7.19 -1.24 5.01
CA ARG A 57 8.19 -2.13 4.39
C ARG A 57 7.93 -2.44 2.91
N TYR A 58 6.70 -2.78 2.52
CA TYR A 58 6.42 -3.02 1.10
C TYR A 58 6.30 -1.71 0.30
N GLY A 59 5.91 -0.60 0.95
CA GLY A 59 5.92 0.74 0.35
C GLY A 59 7.34 1.21 0.03
N GLU A 60 8.26 1.12 1.00
CA GLU A 60 9.69 1.39 0.84
C GLU A 60 10.29 0.54 -0.29
N ILE A 61 10.01 -0.76 -0.31
CA ILE A 61 10.50 -1.65 -1.38
C ILE A 61 9.93 -1.23 -2.73
N ALA A 62 8.64 -0.87 -2.80
CA ALA A 62 8.04 -0.40 -4.05
C ALA A 62 8.71 0.89 -4.53
N GLU A 63 8.97 1.85 -3.64
CA GLU A 63 9.68 3.09 -3.98
C GLU A 63 11.10 2.81 -4.46
N LEU A 64 11.85 1.93 -3.79
CA LEU A 64 13.20 1.53 -4.21
C LEU A 64 13.21 0.87 -5.59
N ILE A 65 12.26 -0.03 -5.87
CA ILE A 65 12.12 -0.66 -7.19
C ILE A 65 11.74 0.39 -8.24
N GLU A 66 10.81 1.29 -7.91
CA GLU A 66 10.37 2.37 -8.81
C GLU A 66 11.52 3.33 -9.16
N GLN A 67 12.38 3.66 -8.20
CA GLN A 67 13.58 4.47 -8.46
C GLN A 67 14.55 3.75 -9.40
N ARG A 68 14.83 2.46 -9.18
CA ARG A 68 15.69 1.68 -10.08
C ARG A 68 15.14 1.60 -11.52
N ILE A 69 13.81 1.53 -11.67
CA ILE A 69 13.16 1.63 -12.98
C ILE A 69 13.38 3.02 -13.60
N LYS A 70 13.20 4.11 -12.82
CA LYS A 70 13.42 5.49 -13.27
C LYS A 70 14.87 5.77 -13.63
N ASP A 71 15.80 5.17 -12.91
CA ASP A 71 17.25 5.23 -13.17
C ASP A 71 17.64 4.43 -14.43
N GLY A 72 16.70 3.70 -15.03
CA GLY A 72 16.88 2.97 -16.29
C GLY A 72 17.51 1.60 -16.13
N GLU A 73 17.51 1.01 -14.93
CA GLU A 73 18.03 -0.35 -14.73
C GLU A 73 17.27 -1.39 -15.56
N TRP A 74 15.96 -1.17 -15.74
CA TRP A 74 15.10 -1.96 -16.62
C TRP A 74 14.35 -1.04 -17.59
N ALA A 75 14.65 -1.16 -18.88
CA ALA A 75 13.96 -0.42 -19.92
C ALA A 75 12.49 -0.86 -20.06
N PRO A 76 11.59 -0.02 -20.60
CA PRO A 76 10.22 -0.40 -20.95
C PRO A 76 10.16 -1.72 -21.73
N GLY A 77 9.20 -2.58 -21.39
CA GLY A 77 9.07 -3.93 -21.95
C GLY A 77 10.06 -4.96 -21.40
N THR A 78 10.96 -4.58 -20.48
CA THR A 78 11.89 -5.52 -19.83
C THR A 78 11.24 -6.20 -18.64
N ARG A 79 11.50 -7.51 -18.49
CA ARG A 79 11.06 -8.29 -17.34
C ARG A 79 11.86 -7.88 -16.09
N ILE A 80 11.17 -7.59 -14.99
CA ILE A 80 11.82 -7.36 -13.70
C ILE A 80 12.12 -8.69 -12.97
N PRO A 81 13.05 -8.68 -12.00
CA PRO A 81 13.28 -9.81 -11.10
C PRO A 81 12.00 -10.29 -10.39
N SER A 82 12.00 -11.55 -9.93
CA SER A 82 10.86 -12.11 -9.20
C SER A 82 10.75 -11.52 -7.78
N ALA A 83 9.60 -11.73 -7.15
CA ALA A 83 9.39 -11.34 -5.75
C ALA A 83 10.42 -11.98 -4.81
N ASP A 84 10.84 -13.23 -5.06
CA ASP A 84 11.85 -13.90 -4.25
C ASP A 84 13.21 -13.22 -4.34
N VAL A 85 13.64 -12.81 -5.55
CA VAL A 85 14.89 -12.07 -5.74
C VAL A 85 14.85 -10.72 -5.00
N PHE A 86 13.73 -10.00 -5.06
CA PHE A 86 13.58 -8.76 -4.30
C PHE A 86 13.47 -9.00 -2.79
N ALA A 87 12.87 -10.11 -2.37
CA ALA A 87 12.81 -10.48 -0.96
C ALA A 87 14.22 -10.69 -0.38
N GLU A 88 15.08 -11.40 -1.11
CA GLU A 88 16.49 -11.57 -0.78
C GLU A 88 17.23 -10.22 -0.79
N THR A 89 17.06 -9.43 -1.87
CA THR A 89 17.73 -8.13 -2.03
C THR A 89 17.44 -7.15 -0.90
N TYR A 90 16.19 -7.11 -0.43
CA TYR A 90 15.73 -6.12 0.56
C TYR A 90 15.54 -6.71 1.97
N GLY A 91 15.99 -7.96 2.20
CA GLY A 91 15.84 -8.63 3.50
C GLY A 91 14.38 -8.65 3.98
N SER A 92 13.46 -9.06 3.11
CA SER A 92 12.02 -9.10 3.39
C SER A 92 11.43 -10.48 3.10
N SER A 93 10.14 -10.67 3.39
CA SER A 93 9.46 -11.91 3.01
C SER A 93 9.03 -11.87 1.53
N GLY A 94 8.97 -13.03 0.86
CA GLY A 94 8.43 -13.12 -0.50
C GLY A 94 7.04 -12.51 -0.65
N ARG A 95 6.18 -12.63 0.38
CA ARG A 95 4.84 -12.01 0.41
C ARG A 95 4.91 -10.47 0.49
N THR A 96 5.90 -9.92 1.18
CA THR A 96 6.15 -8.46 1.27
C THR A 96 6.63 -7.92 -0.07
N ALA A 97 7.61 -8.56 -0.69
CA ALA A 97 8.11 -8.18 -2.01
C ALA A 97 7.04 -8.33 -3.10
N ALA A 98 6.23 -9.39 -3.06
CA ALA A 98 5.11 -9.57 -3.98
C ALA A 98 4.07 -8.44 -3.86
N ARG A 99 3.78 -7.99 -2.63
CA ARG A 99 2.90 -6.83 -2.39
C ARG A 99 3.49 -5.54 -2.96
N ALA A 100 4.80 -5.32 -2.81
CA ALA A 100 5.48 -4.16 -3.37
C ALA A 100 5.37 -4.13 -4.90
N ILE A 101 5.65 -5.25 -5.57
CA ILE A 101 5.50 -5.37 -7.03
C ILE A 101 4.03 -5.15 -7.45
N HIS A 102 3.08 -5.74 -6.72
CA HIS A 102 1.66 -5.57 -7.04
C HIS A 102 1.21 -4.10 -6.93
N MET A 103 1.72 -3.37 -5.92
CA MET A 103 1.47 -1.94 -5.78
C MET A 103 1.96 -1.14 -7.00
N LEU A 104 3.14 -1.47 -7.53
CA LEU A 104 3.67 -0.83 -8.74
C LEU A 104 2.83 -1.14 -9.98
N ALA A 105 2.26 -2.34 -10.07
CA ALA A 105 1.32 -2.68 -11.13
C ALA A 105 0.01 -1.90 -11.02
N LEU A 106 -0.53 -1.74 -9.81
CA LEU A 106 -1.71 -0.90 -9.56
C LEU A 106 -1.46 0.58 -9.90
N LYS A 107 -0.22 1.06 -9.73
CA LYS A 107 0.21 2.41 -10.15
C LYS A 107 0.44 2.55 -11.66
N GLY A 108 0.39 1.47 -12.44
CA GLY A 108 0.67 1.48 -13.88
C GLY A 108 2.15 1.59 -14.24
N VAL A 109 3.06 1.35 -13.28
CA VAL A 109 4.52 1.31 -13.53
C VAL A 109 4.91 -0.03 -14.15
N LEU A 110 4.21 -1.10 -13.75
CA LEU A 110 4.43 -2.46 -14.23
C LEU A 110 3.16 -3.05 -14.84
N VAL A 111 3.34 -3.97 -15.78
CA VAL A 111 2.27 -4.80 -16.32
C VAL A 111 2.55 -6.28 -16.04
N PHE A 112 1.53 -7.04 -15.66
CA PHE A 112 1.63 -8.48 -15.48
C PHE A 112 1.21 -9.21 -16.76
N GLU A 113 2.18 -9.81 -17.44
CA GLU A 113 1.96 -10.57 -18.68
C GLU A 113 2.82 -11.82 -18.68
N ARG A 114 2.46 -12.85 -19.46
CA ARG A 114 3.32 -14.05 -19.64
C ARG A 114 3.85 -14.66 -18.32
N ARG A 115 3.07 -14.56 -17.24
CA ARG A 115 3.37 -15.00 -15.87
C ARG A 115 4.55 -14.26 -15.20
N ALA A 116 4.84 -13.03 -15.61
CA ALA A 116 5.89 -12.18 -15.04
C ALA A 116 5.49 -10.68 -15.09
N TYR A 117 6.23 -9.84 -14.37
CA TYR A 117 6.06 -8.39 -14.42
C TYR A 117 7.06 -7.75 -15.38
N TYR A 118 6.57 -6.79 -16.16
CA TYR A 118 7.33 -6.03 -17.14
C TYR A 118 7.17 -4.53 -16.86
N VAL A 119 8.23 -3.76 -17.13
CA VAL A 119 8.14 -2.30 -17.09
C VAL A 119 7.21 -1.84 -18.22
N THR A 120 6.30 -0.93 -17.90
CA THR A 120 5.34 -0.36 -18.87
C THR A 120 6.03 0.58 -19.85
#